data_AF-A0AA39KLH5-F1
#
_entry.id   AF-A0AA39KLH5-F1
#
_cell.length_a   1.000
_cell.length_b   1.000
_cell.length_c   1.000
_cell.angle_alpha   90.00
_cell.angle_beta   90.00
_cell.angle_gamma   90.00
#
_symmetry.space_group_name_H-M   'P 1'
#
loop_
_entity.id
_entity.type
_entity.pdbx_description
1 polymer ?
#
loop_
_entity_poly.entity_id
_entity_poly.type
_entity_poly.pdbx_seq_one_letter_code
_entity_poly.pdbx_strand_id
1 'polypeptide(L)'
;MTINFIIYIIITILLGLLIRIFYMIYLNHKIKPRIKYTTVKTFIILGSGGHTTEMLKIVEKLDNTKYTPRIYIHGETDKISVEKLHEKEKNNKDWKIIPIFRSREVGQSYLTSIVTTLIAFRDAFYILFAENPDLILCNGPGTGVPLCLGSFLMQLLFINKSKVIFIESFCRVKTFSLTGKILYHFVDHVIVQWPNLCTNNDKHCIMTNKTPLTSIEIPWNILLQVCNEQLPLEIKAHLIPMCNTLQTHLISNGKIESIDVDDLLLIAEACLDRTWEELNTGHWKNVPIEQRHCYTVCSILKCITLEIKIGKVERVNEELTVKEIITQIDKGLLLGAPLDEAPNILTEMASRLNEHIRNQENIAEVLDFDVDCVSKELLPGFKWLKRFDSPSMESFYRDIFMPKCPVVLTGCIKHWKALKTWKDPNYLIKIAGSRTVPIELGSRYTEEDWSQCLTTFSEFIRSHVIKTDGQIGYLAQHQLFDQIPELKADFSVPEYCNFSDNENETYPDINAWFGPKGTVSPLHYDPKNNLLCQVFGCKQIILYHPDDQLCLYPYDTKLLSNTAEVDPLNPKYDKFPEFKKATGYMCYLHPGEMLYIPPKWWHYVVSLTPSFSISFWWS
;
A
#
# COMPACT_ATOMS: atom_id res chain seq x y z
N MET A 1 17.11 -65.23 -9.01
CA MET A 1 17.45 -63.83 -8.66
C MET A 1 16.87 -62.88 -9.72
N THR A 2 15.56 -62.94 -9.98
CA THR A 2 15.06 -62.58 -11.33
C THR A 2 13.73 -61.85 -11.41
N ILE A 3 12.89 -61.81 -10.36
CA ILE A 3 11.61 -61.06 -10.39
C ILE A 3 11.64 -59.90 -9.39
N ASN A 4 12.03 -60.15 -8.14
CA ASN A 4 12.10 -59.09 -7.12
C ASN A 4 13.06 -57.96 -7.49
N PHE A 5 14.20 -58.27 -8.12
CA PHE A 5 15.15 -57.24 -8.58
C PHE A 5 14.58 -56.34 -9.68
N ILE A 6 13.81 -56.92 -10.62
CA ILE A 6 13.11 -56.16 -11.67
C ILE A 6 12.02 -55.27 -11.05
N ILE A 7 11.27 -55.79 -10.08
CA ILE A 7 10.24 -55.02 -9.36
C ILE A 7 10.87 -53.83 -8.62
N TYR A 8 11.99 -54.02 -7.92
CA TYR A 8 12.70 -52.92 -7.25
C TYR A 8 13.14 -51.84 -8.24
N ILE A 9 13.71 -52.22 -9.39
CA ILE A 9 14.11 -51.26 -10.44
C ILE A 9 12.90 -50.46 -10.94
N ILE A 10 11.77 -51.13 -11.23
CA ILE A 10 10.56 -50.46 -11.70
C ILE A 10 10.04 -49.47 -10.65
N ILE A 11 9.98 -49.87 -9.37
CA ILE A 11 9.53 -49.01 -8.27
C ILE A 11 10.45 -47.79 -8.12
N THR A 12 11.77 -47.96 -8.18
CA THR A 12 12.72 -46.86 -8.09
C THR A 12 12.58 -45.88 -9.26
N ILE A 13 12.38 -46.37 -10.48
CA ILE A 13 12.15 -45.53 -11.66
C ILE A 13 10.83 -44.75 -11.51
N LEU A 14 9.74 -45.41 -11.10
CA LEU A 14 8.45 -44.77 -10.89
C LEU A 14 8.52 -43.70 -9.80
N LEU A 15 9.20 -43.97 -8.68
CA LEU A 15 9.39 -42.99 -7.61
C LEU A 15 10.23 -41.80 -8.08
N GLY A 16 11.30 -42.04 -8.84
CA GLY A 16 12.10 -40.97 -9.45
C GLY A 16 11.30 -40.10 -10.41
N LEU A 17 10.44 -40.70 -11.24
CA LEU A 17 9.52 -39.98 -12.13
C LEU A 17 8.51 -39.14 -11.33
N LEU A 18 7.91 -39.69 -10.28
CA LEU A 18 6.98 -38.95 -9.41
C LEU A 18 7.63 -37.74 -8.74
N ILE A 19 8.84 -37.92 -8.19
CA ILE A 19 9.62 -36.82 -7.59
C ILE A 19 9.90 -35.74 -8.65
N ARG A 20 10.25 -36.15 -9.87
CA ARG A 20 10.52 -35.23 -10.97
C ARG A 20 9.27 -34.49 -11.45
N ILE A 21 8.12 -35.16 -11.56
CA ILE A 21 6.83 -34.52 -11.85
C ILE A 21 6.54 -33.45 -10.80
N PHE A 22 6.68 -33.80 -9.51
CA PHE A 22 6.49 -32.85 -8.41
C PHE A 22 7.47 -31.67 -8.51
N TYR A 23 8.74 -31.93 -8.78
CA TYR A 23 9.74 -30.89 -8.99
C TYR A 23 9.40 -29.97 -10.18
N MET A 24 8.96 -30.52 -11.30
CA MET A 24 8.61 -29.75 -12.49
C MET A 24 7.38 -28.87 -12.26
N ILE A 25 6.36 -29.40 -11.60
CA ILE A 25 5.11 -28.65 -11.31
C ILE A 25 5.34 -27.58 -10.24
N TYR A 26 6.17 -27.83 -9.22
CA TYR A 26 6.26 -26.94 -8.04
C TYR A 26 7.56 -26.13 -7.91
N LEU A 27 8.70 -26.59 -8.46
CA LEU A 27 10.04 -26.05 -8.12
C LEU A 27 10.85 -25.52 -9.32
N ASN A 28 10.58 -25.96 -10.55
CA ASN A 28 11.42 -25.66 -11.72
C ASN A 28 11.35 -24.18 -12.20
N HIS A 29 10.45 -23.37 -11.64
CA HIS A 29 10.25 -21.97 -12.05
C HIS A 29 11.23 -20.98 -11.41
N LYS A 30 12.01 -21.39 -10.40
CA LYS A 30 12.98 -20.50 -9.72
C LYS A 30 14.32 -20.38 -10.47
N ILE A 31 14.53 -21.15 -11.54
CA ILE A 31 15.81 -21.18 -12.26
C ILE A 31 15.74 -20.19 -13.43
N LYS A 32 16.46 -19.06 -13.30
CA LYS A 32 16.68 -18.13 -14.42
C LYS A 32 17.38 -18.89 -15.55
N PRO A 33 16.91 -18.80 -16.81
CA PRO A 33 17.59 -19.45 -17.93
C PRO A 33 18.99 -18.85 -18.10
N ARG A 34 19.99 -19.72 -18.24
CA ARG A 34 21.41 -19.35 -18.34
C ARG A 34 21.91 -19.32 -19.80
N ILE A 35 21.03 -19.03 -20.76
CA ILE A 35 21.35 -19.18 -22.19
C ILE A 35 21.03 -17.87 -22.94
N LYS A 36 22.06 -17.30 -23.59
CA LYS A 36 21.94 -16.24 -24.60
C LYS A 36 21.56 -16.89 -25.94
N TYR A 37 20.28 -17.15 -26.16
CA TYR A 37 19.80 -17.50 -27.50
C TYR A 37 19.84 -16.24 -28.38
N THR A 38 20.41 -16.35 -29.58
CA THR A 38 20.32 -15.30 -30.61
C THR A 38 18.98 -15.34 -31.33
N THR A 39 18.40 -16.54 -31.49
CA THR A 39 17.07 -16.79 -32.06
C THR A 39 16.37 -17.92 -31.30
N VAL A 40 15.04 -17.99 -31.36
CA VAL A 40 14.15 -18.89 -30.61
C VAL A 40 13.20 -19.58 -31.60
N LYS A 41 13.36 -20.89 -31.78
CA LYS A 41 12.48 -21.71 -32.63
C LYS A 41 11.09 -21.79 -32.00
N THR A 42 10.12 -21.13 -32.62
CA THR A 42 8.82 -20.86 -31.97
C THR A 42 7.70 -21.64 -32.64
N PHE A 43 7.08 -22.54 -31.88
CA PHE A 43 5.85 -23.24 -32.23
C PHE A 43 4.64 -22.37 -31.92
N ILE A 44 3.75 -22.23 -32.90
CA ILE A 44 2.54 -21.42 -32.80
C ILE A 44 1.35 -22.30 -33.13
N ILE A 45 0.49 -22.55 -32.15
CA ILE A 45 -0.66 -23.44 -32.32
C ILE A 45 -1.87 -22.62 -32.77
N LEU A 46 -2.39 -22.93 -33.95
CA LEU A 46 -3.55 -22.31 -34.56
C LEU A 46 -4.83 -23.09 -34.23
N GLY A 47 -5.96 -22.39 -34.27
CA GLY A 47 -7.27 -22.94 -33.95
C GLY A 47 -8.39 -22.27 -34.73
N SER A 48 -9.38 -23.05 -35.16
CA SER A 48 -10.44 -22.55 -36.04
C SER A 48 -11.09 -21.25 -35.56
N GLY A 49 -11.28 -20.30 -36.48
CA GLY A 49 -12.07 -19.09 -36.27
C GLY A 49 -11.37 -18.03 -35.42
N GLY A 50 -11.90 -17.78 -34.22
CA GLY A 50 -11.45 -16.71 -33.30
C GLY A 50 -10.03 -16.93 -32.79
N HIS A 51 -9.67 -18.19 -32.45
CA HIS A 51 -8.35 -18.51 -31.90
C HIS A 51 -7.21 -18.17 -32.85
N THR A 52 -7.29 -18.54 -34.13
CA THR A 52 -6.29 -18.15 -35.14
C THR A 52 -6.19 -16.64 -35.28
N THR A 53 -7.31 -15.93 -35.25
CA THR A 53 -7.31 -14.47 -35.41
C THR A 53 -6.62 -13.78 -34.23
N GLU A 54 -6.84 -14.26 -33.01
CA GLU A 54 -6.12 -13.80 -31.81
C GLU A 54 -4.62 -14.10 -31.89
N MET A 55 -4.27 -15.35 -32.23
CA MET A 55 -2.88 -15.79 -32.24
C MET A 55 -2.05 -15.02 -33.28
N LEU A 56 -2.58 -14.82 -34.49
CA LEU A 56 -1.89 -14.06 -35.53
C LEU A 56 -1.67 -12.59 -35.15
N LYS A 57 -2.57 -11.97 -34.38
CA LYS A 57 -2.36 -10.61 -33.85
C LYS A 57 -1.24 -10.56 -32.82
N ILE A 58 -1.10 -11.60 -32.00
CA ILE A 58 -0.01 -11.71 -31.03
C ILE A 58 1.31 -11.88 -31.77
N VAL A 59 1.36 -12.79 -32.75
CA VAL A 59 2.58 -13.10 -33.49
C VAL A 59 3.06 -11.91 -34.33
N GLU A 60 2.14 -11.10 -34.88
CA GLU A 60 2.48 -9.85 -35.58
C GLU A 60 3.29 -8.87 -34.71
N LYS A 61 3.15 -8.94 -33.38
CA LYS A 61 3.89 -8.09 -32.45
C LYS A 61 5.20 -8.73 -31.94
N LEU A 62 5.48 -9.98 -32.28
CA LEU A 62 6.73 -10.63 -31.92
C LEU A 62 7.86 -10.18 -32.86
N ASP A 63 9.04 -9.94 -32.30
CA ASP A 63 10.25 -9.61 -33.05
C ASP A 63 10.62 -10.74 -34.03
N ASN A 64 10.46 -10.48 -35.33
CA ASN A 64 10.72 -11.45 -36.40
C ASN A 64 12.18 -11.91 -36.46
N THR A 65 13.12 -11.15 -35.88
CA THR A 65 14.55 -11.52 -35.87
C THR A 65 14.89 -12.47 -34.73
N LYS A 66 14.13 -12.44 -33.63
CA LYS A 66 14.36 -13.26 -32.44
C LYS A 66 13.52 -14.52 -32.43
N TYR A 67 12.23 -14.44 -32.79
CA TYR A 67 11.31 -15.57 -32.73
C TYR A 67 11.22 -16.25 -34.10
N THR A 68 12.33 -16.90 -34.49
CA THR A 68 12.53 -17.53 -35.79
C THR A 68 13.36 -18.81 -35.66
N PRO A 69 13.09 -19.88 -36.44
CA PRO A 69 11.98 -20.02 -37.38
C PRO A 69 10.63 -20.17 -36.68
N ARG A 70 9.55 -19.73 -37.35
CA ARG A 70 8.16 -19.87 -36.87
C ARG A 70 7.51 -21.11 -37.44
N ILE A 71 7.06 -22.02 -36.59
CA ILE A 71 6.39 -23.24 -37.02
C ILE A 71 4.95 -23.23 -36.54
N TYR A 72 4.05 -23.10 -37.50
CA TYR A 72 2.62 -23.05 -37.28
C TYR A 72 2.03 -24.46 -37.30
N ILE A 73 1.28 -24.82 -36.26
CA ILE A 73 0.60 -26.10 -36.17
C ILE A 73 -0.90 -25.88 -36.28
N HIS A 74 -1.57 -26.59 -37.17
CA HIS A 74 -3.01 -26.45 -37.39
C HIS A 74 -3.70 -27.82 -37.52
N GLY A 75 -4.99 -27.86 -37.21
CA GLY A 75 -5.79 -29.06 -37.47
C GLY A 75 -5.90 -29.34 -38.97
N GLU A 76 -5.73 -30.60 -39.38
CA GLU A 76 -5.83 -31.03 -40.79
C GLU A 76 -7.08 -30.54 -41.52
N THR A 77 -8.20 -30.42 -40.81
CA THR A 77 -9.49 -29.98 -41.36
C THR A 77 -9.67 -28.45 -41.39
N ASP A 78 -8.73 -27.67 -40.85
CA ASP A 78 -8.84 -26.21 -40.67
C ASP A 78 -8.21 -25.41 -41.81
N LYS A 79 -8.81 -25.47 -43.01
CA LYS A 79 -8.33 -24.74 -44.20
C LYS A 79 -8.38 -23.22 -44.06
N ILE A 80 -9.38 -22.70 -43.35
CA ILE A 80 -9.60 -21.25 -43.18
C ILE A 80 -8.43 -20.62 -42.41
N SER A 81 -7.95 -21.27 -41.36
CA SER A 81 -6.80 -20.76 -40.60
C SER A 81 -5.51 -20.73 -41.42
N VAL A 82 -5.34 -21.70 -42.33
CA VAL A 82 -4.19 -21.79 -43.26
C VAL A 82 -4.20 -20.62 -44.24
N GLU A 83 -5.34 -20.30 -44.84
CA GLU A 83 -5.49 -19.16 -45.77
C GLU A 83 -5.13 -17.83 -45.08
N LYS A 84 -5.64 -17.60 -43.87
CA LYS A 84 -5.32 -16.41 -43.07
C LYS A 84 -3.83 -16.30 -42.74
N LEU A 85 -3.20 -17.42 -42.42
CA LEU A 85 -1.77 -17.46 -42.14
C LEU A 85 -0.95 -17.08 -43.38
N HIS A 86 -1.26 -17.66 -44.55
CA HIS A 86 -0.55 -17.35 -45.79
C HIS A 86 -0.63 -15.87 -46.18
N GLU A 87 -1.78 -15.23 -45.96
CA GLU A 87 -1.94 -13.79 -46.17
C GLU A 87 -1.03 -12.99 -45.22
N LYS A 88 -0.97 -13.38 -43.95
CA LYS A 88 -0.25 -12.66 -42.90
C LYS A 88 1.27 -12.82 -42.97
N GLU A 89 1.75 -14.01 -43.30
CA GLU A 89 3.17 -14.36 -43.38
C GLU A 89 3.75 -14.21 -44.81
N LYS A 90 3.00 -13.63 -45.76
CA LYS A 90 3.39 -13.47 -47.18
C LYS A 90 4.77 -12.82 -47.38
N ASN A 91 5.15 -11.90 -46.48
CA ASN A 91 6.38 -11.11 -46.59
C ASN A 91 7.55 -11.69 -45.75
N ASN A 92 7.32 -12.74 -44.97
CA ASN A 92 8.34 -13.35 -44.12
C ASN A 92 8.89 -14.62 -44.77
N LYS A 93 10.19 -14.87 -44.58
CA LYS A 93 10.90 -15.95 -45.29
C LYS A 93 11.14 -17.20 -44.43
N ASP A 94 11.02 -17.11 -43.12
CA ASP A 94 11.46 -18.15 -42.18
C ASP A 94 10.29 -18.71 -41.34
N TRP A 95 9.33 -19.31 -42.04
CA TRP A 95 8.19 -19.97 -41.41
C TRP A 95 7.80 -21.27 -42.11
N LYS A 96 7.20 -22.19 -41.35
CA LYS A 96 6.71 -23.49 -41.82
C LYS A 96 5.33 -23.75 -41.22
N ILE A 97 4.50 -24.51 -41.92
CA ILE A 97 3.22 -25.00 -41.41
C ILE A 97 3.21 -26.53 -41.38
N ILE A 98 2.67 -27.11 -40.30
CA ILE A 98 2.58 -28.55 -40.07
C ILE A 98 1.14 -28.92 -39.68
N PRO A 99 0.50 -29.85 -40.39
CA PRO A 99 -0.82 -30.35 -40.02
C PRO A 99 -0.71 -31.34 -38.85
N ILE A 100 -1.75 -31.38 -38.02
CA ILE A 100 -1.93 -32.36 -36.94
C ILE A 100 -3.38 -32.83 -36.91
N PHE A 101 -3.60 -34.08 -36.51
CA PHE A 101 -4.95 -34.58 -36.31
C PHE A 101 -5.70 -33.74 -35.27
N ARG A 102 -6.95 -33.38 -35.57
CA ARG A 102 -7.71 -32.47 -34.73
C ARG A 102 -8.25 -33.21 -33.50
N SER A 103 -7.92 -32.72 -32.30
CA SER A 103 -8.41 -33.34 -31.05
C SER A 103 -9.93 -33.38 -30.95
N ARG A 104 -10.59 -32.34 -31.45
CA ARG A 104 -12.06 -32.23 -31.44
C ARG A 104 -12.57 -31.40 -32.61
N GLU A 105 -13.52 -31.94 -33.35
CA GLU A 105 -14.26 -31.21 -34.39
C GLU A 105 -15.37 -30.33 -33.80
N VAL A 106 -15.73 -29.26 -34.51
CA VAL A 106 -16.82 -28.38 -34.11
C VAL A 106 -18.12 -29.20 -34.09
N GLY A 107 -18.79 -29.24 -32.94
CA GLY A 107 -20.01 -30.05 -32.74
C GLY A 107 -19.79 -31.49 -32.28
N GLN A 108 -18.54 -31.98 -32.19
CA GLN A 108 -18.26 -33.32 -31.66
C GLN A 108 -18.52 -33.39 -30.15
N SER A 109 -19.07 -34.52 -29.69
CA SER A 109 -19.27 -34.81 -28.26
C SER A 109 -17.94 -34.92 -27.50
N TYR A 110 -17.95 -34.55 -26.22
CA TYR A 110 -16.78 -34.71 -25.34
C TYR A 110 -16.31 -36.16 -25.25
N LEU A 111 -17.22 -37.12 -25.20
CA LEU A 111 -16.87 -38.54 -25.04
C LEU A 111 -16.14 -39.09 -26.27
N THR A 112 -16.66 -38.79 -27.47
CA THR A 112 -16.02 -39.24 -28.72
C THR A 112 -14.73 -38.46 -29.00
N SER A 113 -14.57 -37.27 -28.42
CA SER A 113 -13.34 -36.48 -28.57
C SER A 113 -12.12 -37.10 -27.87
N ILE A 114 -12.31 -38.04 -26.95
CA ILE A 114 -11.20 -38.73 -26.27
C ILE A 114 -10.35 -39.52 -27.28
N VAL A 115 -11.00 -40.27 -28.17
CA VAL A 115 -10.30 -41.09 -29.18
C VAL A 115 -9.53 -40.21 -30.16
N THR A 116 -10.16 -39.15 -30.66
CA THR A 116 -9.51 -38.20 -31.58
C THR A 116 -8.38 -37.43 -30.91
N THR A 117 -8.50 -37.12 -29.61
CA THR A 117 -7.42 -36.52 -28.82
C THR A 117 -6.23 -37.46 -28.63
N LEU A 118 -6.45 -38.77 -28.45
CA LEU A 118 -5.36 -39.75 -28.35
C LEU A 118 -4.58 -39.88 -29.67
N ILE A 119 -5.28 -39.83 -30.82
CA ILE A 119 -4.63 -39.80 -32.14
C ILE A 119 -3.80 -38.52 -32.28
N ALA A 120 -4.37 -37.37 -31.93
CA ALA A 120 -3.66 -36.10 -31.91
C ALA A 120 -2.43 -36.11 -30.97
N PHE A 121 -2.48 -36.86 -29.88
CA PHE A 121 -1.36 -37.03 -28.95
C PHE A 121 -0.19 -37.80 -29.56
N ARG A 122 -0.47 -38.88 -30.28
CA ARG A 122 0.55 -39.60 -31.05
C ARG A 122 1.25 -38.65 -32.03
N ASP A 123 0.47 -37.88 -32.80
CA ASP A 123 1.01 -36.99 -33.82
C ASP A 123 1.78 -35.83 -33.19
N ALA A 124 1.28 -35.24 -32.10
CA ALA A 124 1.97 -34.23 -31.32
C ALA A 124 3.35 -34.70 -30.87
N PHE A 125 3.46 -35.93 -30.37
CA PHE A 125 4.73 -36.50 -29.92
C PHE A 125 5.74 -36.62 -31.07
N TYR A 126 5.31 -37.10 -32.23
CA TYR A 126 6.16 -37.18 -33.42
C TYR A 126 6.62 -35.80 -33.90
N ILE A 127 5.71 -34.82 -33.96
CA ILE A 127 6.02 -33.46 -34.40
C ILE A 127 7.02 -32.79 -33.45
N LEU A 128 6.78 -32.88 -32.13
CA LEU A 128 7.66 -32.30 -31.12
C LEU A 128 9.05 -32.92 -31.14
N PHE A 129 9.14 -34.25 -31.32
CA PHE A 129 10.41 -34.95 -31.42
C PHE A 129 11.18 -34.57 -32.69
N ALA A 130 10.48 -34.46 -33.83
CA ALA A 130 11.10 -34.13 -35.11
C ALA A 130 11.59 -32.67 -35.19
N GLU A 131 10.81 -31.73 -34.66
CA GLU A 131 11.09 -30.29 -34.81
C GLU A 131 11.79 -29.67 -33.59
N ASN A 132 11.65 -30.25 -32.40
CA ASN A 132 12.29 -29.85 -31.15
C ASN A 132 12.29 -28.31 -30.90
N PRO A 133 11.12 -27.70 -30.65
CA PRO A 133 11.01 -26.24 -30.48
C PRO A 133 11.65 -25.74 -29.19
N ASP A 134 12.03 -24.45 -29.18
CA ASP A 134 12.46 -23.76 -27.95
C ASP A 134 11.29 -23.15 -27.19
N LEU A 135 10.24 -22.73 -27.90
CA LEU A 135 9.05 -22.06 -27.35
C LEU A 135 7.78 -22.60 -28.02
N ILE A 136 6.72 -22.80 -27.24
CA ILE A 136 5.40 -23.22 -27.70
C ILE A 136 4.36 -22.20 -27.22
N LEU A 137 3.64 -21.59 -28.15
CA LEU A 137 2.54 -20.65 -27.89
C LEU A 137 1.20 -21.31 -28.21
N CYS A 138 0.28 -21.28 -27.24
CA CYS A 138 -1.05 -21.88 -27.37
C CYS A 138 -2.10 -20.93 -26.81
N ASN A 139 -3.17 -20.62 -27.57
CA ASN A 139 -4.29 -19.82 -27.07
C ASN A 139 -5.60 -20.58 -26.88
N GLY A 140 -5.50 -21.87 -26.54
CA GLY A 140 -6.66 -22.68 -26.16
C GLY A 140 -7.36 -23.55 -27.20
N PRO A 141 -6.90 -23.74 -28.46
CA PRO A 141 -7.52 -24.75 -29.30
C PRO A 141 -7.35 -26.14 -28.67
N GLY A 142 -8.36 -27.03 -28.83
CA GLY A 142 -8.30 -28.38 -28.26
C GLY A 142 -7.07 -29.18 -28.70
N THR A 143 -6.58 -28.94 -29.93
CA THR A 143 -5.34 -29.52 -30.47
C THR A 143 -4.07 -29.03 -29.77
N GLY A 144 -4.14 -27.89 -29.08
CA GLY A 144 -3.04 -27.39 -28.27
C GLY A 144 -2.78 -28.22 -27.01
N VAL A 145 -3.79 -28.92 -26.48
CA VAL A 145 -3.63 -29.77 -25.28
C VAL A 145 -2.62 -30.89 -25.52
N PRO A 146 -2.76 -31.74 -26.57
CA PRO A 146 -1.75 -32.76 -26.88
C PRO A 146 -0.32 -32.24 -27.06
N LEU A 147 -0.13 -31.09 -27.70
CA LEU A 147 1.21 -30.52 -27.93
C LEU A 147 1.85 -30.00 -26.64
N CYS A 148 1.07 -29.30 -25.81
CA CYS A 148 1.59 -28.78 -24.54
C CYS A 148 1.92 -29.92 -23.57
N LEU A 149 1.01 -30.89 -23.44
CA LEU A 149 1.23 -32.07 -22.59
C LEU A 149 2.34 -32.99 -23.14
N GLY A 150 2.43 -33.16 -24.46
CA GLY A 150 3.52 -33.90 -25.09
C GLY A 150 4.88 -33.27 -24.80
N SER A 151 4.97 -31.93 -24.85
CA SER A 151 6.19 -31.20 -24.47
C SER A 151 6.52 -31.42 -23.00
N PHE A 152 5.54 -31.33 -22.10
CA PHE A 152 5.74 -31.63 -20.68
C PHE A 152 6.27 -33.06 -20.46
N LEU A 153 5.75 -34.06 -21.17
CA LEU A 153 6.25 -35.44 -21.09
C LEU A 153 7.68 -35.58 -21.64
N MET A 154 8.01 -34.90 -22.73
CA MET A 154 9.38 -34.90 -23.26
C MET A 154 10.36 -34.26 -22.28
N GLN A 155 9.97 -33.16 -21.63
CA GLN A 155 10.76 -32.53 -20.57
C GLN A 155 10.92 -33.46 -19.36
N LEU A 156 9.84 -34.18 -18.97
CA LEU A 156 9.89 -35.19 -17.92
C LEU A 156 10.91 -36.30 -18.24
N LEU A 157 11.10 -36.63 -19.52
CA LEU A 157 12.09 -37.60 -19.97
C LEU A 157 13.46 -36.98 -20.34
N PHE A 158 13.68 -35.69 -20.06
CA PHE A 158 14.89 -34.93 -20.42
C PHE A 158 15.17 -34.83 -21.93
N ILE A 159 14.16 -35.08 -22.77
CA ILE A 159 14.30 -35.13 -24.23
C ILE A 159 14.37 -33.72 -24.83
N ASN A 160 13.58 -32.77 -24.31
CA ASN A 160 13.59 -31.37 -24.74
C ASN A 160 13.50 -30.41 -23.54
N LYS A 161 13.65 -29.11 -23.82
CA LYS A 161 13.57 -28.01 -22.83
C LYS A 161 12.66 -26.87 -23.29
N SER A 162 11.68 -27.19 -24.12
CA SER A 162 10.77 -26.20 -24.72
C SER A 162 10.00 -25.45 -23.63
N LYS A 163 9.96 -24.12 -23.70
CA LYS A 163 9.08 -23.32 -22.86
C LYS A 163 7.67 -23.33 -23.43
N VAL A 164 6.66 -23.54 -22.58
CA VAL A 164 5.25 -23.55 -22.98
C VAL A 164 4.53 -22.37 -22.37
N ILE A 165 4.00 -21.48 -23.21
CA ILE A 165 3.20 -20.33 -22.80
C ILE A 165 1.77 -20.55 -23.29
N PHE A 166 0.87 -20.64 -22.33
CA PHE A 166 -0.56 -20.64 -22.59
C PHE A 166 -1.11 -19.22 -22.48
N ILE A 167 -1.89 -18.78 -23.47
CA ILE A 167 -2.50 -17.45 -23.52
C ILE A 167 -4.01 -17.65 -23.52
N GLU A 168 -4.70 -17.31 -22.44
CA GLU A 168 -6.15 -17.47 -22.41
C GLU A 168 -6.83 -16.50 -23.41
N SER A 169 -7.96 -16.93 -23.97
CA SER A 169 -8.71 -16.12 -24.94
C SER A 169 -9.30 -14.88 -24.27
N PHE A 170 -9.32 -13.76 -25.01
CA PHE A 170 -9.90 -12.50 -24.55
C PHE A 170 -11.39 -12.64 -24.17
N CYS A 171 -12.10 -13.65 -24.69
CA CYS A 171 -13.50 -13.89 -24.37
C CYS A 171 -13.71 -14.45 -22.94
N ARG A 172 -12.66 -14.90 -22.25
CA ARG A 172 -12.76 -15.52 -20.92
C ARG A 172 -12.60 -14.48 -19.82
N VAL A 173 -13.71 -13.85 -19.45
CA VAL A 173 -13.73 -12.77 -18.44
C VAL A 173 -13.83 -13.23 -16.98
N LYS A 174 -14.40 -14.42 -16.73
CA LYS A 174 -14.78 -14.89 -15.37
C LYS A 174 -14.16 -16.22 -14.97
N THR A 175 -13.99 -17.15 -15.92
CA THR A 175 -13.44 -18.48 -15.66
C THR A 175 -12.57 -18.94 -16.82
N PHE A 176 -11.53 -19.73 -16.51
CA PHE A 176 -10.67 -20.36 -17.52
C PHE A 176 -11.48 -21.23 -18.48
N SER A 177 -11.02 -21.28 -19.73
CA SER A 177 -11.48 -22.27 -20.71
C SER A 177 -11.18 -23.69 -20.22
N LEU A 178 -11.84 -24.71 -20.80
CA LEU A 178 -11.52 -26.11 -20.47
C LEU A 178 -10.05 -26.42 -20.76
N THR A 179 -9.53 -25.94 -21.90
CA THR A 179 -8.11 -26.05 -22.25
C THR A 179 -7.23 -25.37 -21.21
N GLY A 180 -7.58 -24.15 -20.79
CA GLY A 180 -6.87 -23.42 -19.74
C GLY A 180 -6.84 -24.18 -18.42
N LYS A 181 -7.98 -24.71 -17.96
CA LYS A 181 -8.06 -25.54 -16.74
C LYS A 181 -7.18 -26.78 -16.80
N ILE A 182 -7.09 -27.44 -17.96
CA ILE A 182 -6.23 -28.61 -18.14
C ILE A 182 -4.76 -28.20 -18.12
N LEU A 183 -4.40 -27.17 -18.90
CA LEU A 183 -3.01 -26.79 -19.13
C LEU A 183 -2.38 -26.00 -17.98
N TYR A 184 -3.20 -25.39 -17.12
CA TYR A 184 -2.75 -24.53 -16.02
C TYR A 184 -1.60 -25.12 -15.19
N HIS A 185 -1.60 -26.44 -14.97
CA HIS A 185 -0.58 -27.13 -14.16
C HIS A 185 0.62 -27.69 -14.94
N PHE A 186 0.60 -27.63 -16.28
CA PHE A 186 1.60 -28.29 -17.13
C PHE A 186 2.39 -27.33 -18.01
N VAL A 187 2.07 -26.03 -17.98
CA VAL A 187 2.73 -24.99 -18.77
C VAL A 187 3.64 -24.14 -17.90
N ASP A 188 4.64 -23.49 -18.52
CA ASP A 188 5.57 -22.64 -17.80
C ASP A 188 4.92 -21.31 -17.35
N HIS A 189 4.11 -20.73 -18.23
CA HIS A 189 3.41 -19.48 -18.01
C HIS A 189 1.99 -19.52 -18.56
N VAL A 190 1.06 -18.91 -17.84
CA VAL A 190 -0.32 -18.64 -18.23
C VAL A 190 -0.48 -17.13 -18.35
N ILE A 191 -0.90 -16.63 -19.50
CA ILE A 191 -1.15 -15.20 -19.73
C ILE A 191 -2.65 -14.99 -19.79
N VAL A 192 -3.17 -14.04 -19.01
CA VAL A 192 -4.59 -13.68 -18.99
C VAL A 192 -4.76 -12.16 -19.07
N GLN A 193 -5.91 -11.73 -19.58
CA GLN A 193 -6.23 -10.30 -19.75
C GLN A 193 -7.11 -9.77 -18.62
N TRP A 194 -7.83 -10.64 -17.90
CA TRP A 194 -8.88 -10.27 -16.95
C TRP A 194 -8.48 -10.61 -15.50
N PRO A 195 -8.56 -9.66 -14.55
CA PRO A 195 -8.10 -9.86 -13.17
C PRO A 195 -8.80 -11.03 -12.47
N ASN A 196 -10.08 -11.25 -12.76
CA ASN A 196 -10.88 -12.33 -12.18
C ASN A 196 -10.34 -13.75 -12.46
N LEU A 197 -9.45 -13.90 -13.44
CA LEU A 197 -8.80 -15.17 -13.76
C LEU A 197 -7.51 -15.43 -12.98
N CYS A 198 -7.00 -14.43 -12.26
CA CYS A 198 -5.67 -14.41 -11.66
C CYS A 198 -5.82 -13.99 -10.18
N THR A 199 -5.70 -14.93 -9.25
CA THR A 199 -5.69 -14.61 -7.82
C THR A 199 -4.28 -14.22 -7.36
N ASN A 200 -4.14 -13.38 -6.32
CA ASN A 200 -2.85 -12.87 -5.84
C ASN A 200 -1.81 -13.94 -5.43
N ASN A 201 -2.21 -15.23 -5.38
CA ASN A 201 -1.33 -16.37 -5.10
C ASN A 201 -1.00 -17.24 -6.33
N ASP A 202 -1.40 -16.84 -7.53
CA ASP A 202 -1.23 -17.63 -8.76
C ASP A 202 0.16 -17.47 -9.36
N LYS A 203 1.04 -18.43 -9.03
CA LYS A 203 2.48 -18.43 -9.32
C LYS A 203 2.86 -18.45 -10.81
N HIS A 204 1.91 -18.71 -11.71
CA HIS A 204 2.15 -18.86 -13.17
C HIS A 204 1.35 -17.88 -14.03
N CYS A 205 0.47 -17.08 -13.44
CA CYS A 205 -0.49 -16.25 -14.15
C CYS A 205 0.05 -14.82 -14.31
N ILE A 206 0.20 -14.38 -15.57
CA ILE A 206 0.72 -13.06 -15.96
C ILE A 206 -0.44 -12.24 -16.54
N MET A 207 -0.75 -11.12 -15.89
CA MET A 207 -1.76 -10.16 -16.34
C MET A 207 -1.20 -9.24 -17.43
N THR A 208 -1.89 -9.09 -18.57
CA THR A 208 -1.44 -8.22 -19.67
C THR A 208 -1.72 -6.73 -19.43
N ASN A 209 -2.70 -6.43 -18.59
CA ASN A 209 -2.98 -5.07 -18.15
C ASN A 209 -2.52 -4.97 -16.69
N LYS A 210 -1.45 -4.24 -16.42
CA LYS A 210 -1.24 -3.73 -15.05
C LYS A 210 -2.41 -2.77 -14.81
N THR A 211 -3.35 -3.13 -13.95
CA THR A 211 -4.27 -2.16 -13.35
C THR A 211 -3.42 -1.02 -12.77
N PRO A 212 -3.87 0.25 -12.85
CA PRO A 212 -3.21 1.34 -12.13
C PRO A 212 -2.96 0.91 -10.68
N LEU A 213 -1.79 1.22 -10.12
CA LEU A 213 -1.42 0.72 -8.79
C LEU A 213 -2.41 1.22 -7.71
N THR A 214 -2.91 2.44 -7.86
CA THR A 214 -4.01 3.00 -7.07
C THR A 214 -5.35 2.31 -7.35
N SER A 215 -5.61 1.85 -8.58
CA SER A 215 -6.87 1.19 -9.00
C SER A 215 -8.15 2.00 -8.69
N ILE A 216 -8.03 3.32 -8.48
CA ILE A 216 -9.14 4.23 -8.18
C ILE A 216 -9.63 4.91 -9.45
N GLU A 217 -10.94 5.08 -9.57
CA GLU A 217 -11.53 5.93 -10.61
C GLU A 217 -11.25 7.40 -10.29
N ILE A 218 -10.42 8.04 -11.11
CA ILE A 218 -10.08 9.45 -10.93
C ILE A 218 -11.29 10.31 -11.34
N PRO A 219 -11.81 11.18 -10.44
CA PRO A 219 -12.95 12.03 -10.73
C PRO A 219 -12.51 13.26 -11.55
N TRP A 220 -12.23 13.05 -12.84
CA TRP A 220 -11.73 14.08 -13.76
C TRP A 220 -12.63 15.31 -13.84
N ASN A 221 -13.95 15.13 -13.74
CA ASN A 221 -14.93 16.23 -13.69
C ASN A 221 -14.69 17.14 -12.48
N ILE A 222 -14.49 16.56 -11.29
CA ILE A 222 -14.23 17.30 -10.05
C ILE A 222 -12.87 18.01 -10.16
N LEU A 223 -11.83 17.32 -10.63
CA LEU A 223 -10.50 17.93 -10.81
C LEU A 223 -10.54 19.11 -11.78
N LEU A 224 -11.22 18.97 -12.91
CA LEU A 224 -11.37 20.06 -13.89
C LEU A 224 -12.21 21.22 -13.35
N GLN A 225 -13.27 20.95 -12.58
CA GLN A 225 -14.07 21.97 -11.93
C GLN A 225 -13.24 22.78 -10.92
N VAL A 226 -12.53 22.10 -10.03
CA VAL A 226 -11.61 22.74 -9.06
C VAL A 226 -10.56 23.58 -9.78
N CYS A 227 -9.93 23.04 -10.84
CA CYS A 227 -8.97 23.78 -11.66
C CYS A 227 -9.55 25.06 -12.26
N ASN A 228 -10.80 25.04 -12.72
CA ASN A 228 -11.42 26.19 -13.36
C ASN A 228 -11.84 27.27 -12.36
N GLU A 229 -12.46 26.85 -11.26
CA GLU A 229 -13.20 27.71 -10.34
C GLU A 229 -12.38 28.15 -9.12
N GLN A 230 -11.45 27.32 -8.65
CA GLN A 230 -10.83 27.49 -7.33
C GLN A 230 -9.31 27.73 -7.37
N LEU A 231 -8.64 27.51 -8.51
CA LEU A 231 -7.18 27.64 -8.61
C LEU A 231 -6.70 28.99 -9.18
N PRO A 232 -5.51 29.48 -8.78
CA PRO A 232 -4.89 30.66 -9.36
C PRO A 232 -4.72 30.57 -10.88
N LEU A 233 -4.87 31.71 -11.57
CA LEU A 233 -4.82 31.78 -13.05
C LEU A 233 -3.51 31.23 -13.62
N GLU A 234 -2.39 31.56 -12.98
CA GLU A 234 -1.05 31.13 -13.39
C GLU A 234 -0.88 29.60 -13.33
N ILE A 235 -1.45 28.93 -12.34
CA ILE A 235 -1.34 27.47 -12.20
C ILE A 235 -2.35 26.75 -13.12
N LYS A 236 -3.61 27.23 -13.18
CA LYS A 236 -4.64 26.53 -13.96
C LYS A 236 -4.36 26.51 -15.46
N ALA A 237 -3.60 27.49 -15.98
CA ALA A 237 -3.12 27.50 -17.36
C ALA A 237 -2.29 26.24 -17.72
N HIS A 238 -1.64 25.62 -16.74
CA HIS A 238 -0.85 24.40 -16.91
C HIS A 238 -1.61 23.14 -16.51
N LEU A 239 -2.36 23.18 -15.39
CA LEU A 239 -3.05 21.99 -14.88
C LEU A 239 -4.24 21.56 -15.76
N ILE A 240 -4.97 22.48 -16.38
CA ILE A 240 -6.11 22.12 -17.24
C ILE A 240 -5.65 21.31 -18.47
N PRO A 241 -4.64 21.75 -19.25
CA PRO A 241 -4.07 20.92 -20.32
C PRO A 241 -3.59 19.56 -19.83
N MET A 242 -2.88 19.53 -18.68
CA MET A 242 -2.39 18.29 -18.08
C MET A 242 -3.53 17.32 -17.75
N CYS A 243 -4.61 17.79 -17.11
CA CYS A 243 -5.80 16.99 -16.83
C CYS A 243 -6.39 16.37 -18.10
N ASN A 244 -6.60 17.18 -19.15
CA ASN A 244 -7.18 16.72 -20.40
C ASN A 244 -6.30 15.67 -21.11
N THR A 245 -4.99 15.88 -21.13
CA THR A 245 -4.02 14.93 -21.71
C THR A 245 -4.04 13.60 -20.94
N LEU A 246 -3.96 13.63 -19.62
CA LEU A 246 -3.97 12.44 -18.78
C LEU A 246 -5.30 11.68 -18.87
N GLN A 247 -6.43 12.39 -18.81
CA GLN A 247 -7.76 11.81 -18.96
C GLN A 247 -7.91 11.09 -20.31
N THR A 248 -7.50 11.74 -21.41
CA THR A 248 -7.57 11.16 -22.75
C THR A 248 -6.69 9.93 -22.88
N HIS A 249 -5.48 9.97 -22.32
CA HIS A 249 -4.56 8.83 -22.34
C HIS A 249 -5.12 7.62 -21.59
N LEU A 250 -5.69 7.83 -20.40
CA LEU A 250 -6.25 6.75 -19.58
C LEU A 250 -7.54 6.17 -20.19
N ILE A 251 -8.46 7.01 -20.69
CA ILE A 251 -9.69 6.55 -21.37
C ILE A 251 -9.34 5.74 -22.63
N SER A 252 -8.31 6.15 -23.36
CA SER A 252 -7.89 5.44 -24.58
C SER A 252 -7.06 4.18 -24.33
N ASN A 253 -6.80 3.80 -23.07
CA ASN A 253 -5.87 2.73 -22.70
C ASN A 253 -4.50 2.88 -23.41
N GLY A 254 -4.00 4.12 -23.55
CA GLY A 254 -2.74 4.44 -24.21
C GLY A 254 -2.70 4.18 -25.72
N LYS A 255 -3.84 4.06 -26.40
CA LYS A 255 -3.90 3.73 -27.84
C LYS A 255 -3.76 4.93 -28.77
N ILE A 256 -4.01 6.15 -28.29
CA ILE A 256 -4.26 7.30 -29.18
C ILE A 256 -3.02 8.20 -29.34
N GLU A 257 -2.08 8.24 -28.40
CA GLU A 257 -0.83 9.03 -28.53
C GLU A 257 0.23 8.64 -27.49
N SER A 258 1.51 8.75 -27.85
CA SER A 258 2.62 8.64 -26.89
C SER A 258 2.70 9.92 -26.07
N ILE A 259 2.18 9.91 -24.84
CA ILE A 259 2.38 11.03 -23.92
C ILE A 259 3.85 11.15 -23.53
N ASP A 260 4.36 12.38 -23.52
CA ASP A 260 5.64 12.71 -22.91
C ASP A 260 5.46 12.78 -21.39
N VAL A 261 5.86 11.71 -20.72
CA VAL A 261 5.65 11.57 -19.27
C VAL A 261 6.60 12.49 -18.50
N ASP A 262 7.79 12.74 -19.03
CA ASP A 262 8.79 13.56 -18.35
C ASP A 262 8.41 15.04 -18.42
N ASP A 263 7.84 15.51 -19.53
CA ASP A 263 7.27 16.86 -19.64
C ASP A 263 6.09 17.08 -18.67
N LEU A 264 5.18 16.11 -18.58
CA LEU A 264 4.06 16.18 -17.62
C LEU A 264 4.53 16.16 -16.16
N LEU A 265 5.62 15.44 -15.83
CA LEU A 265 6.21 15.48 -14.49
C LEU A 265 6.83 16.84 -14.20
N LEU A 266 7.57 17.40 -15.16
CA LEU A 266 8.17 18.73 -15.02
C LEU A 266 7.12 19.81 -14.76
N ILE A 267 5.99 19.77 -15.47
CA ILE A 267 4.87 20.68 -15.25
C ILE A 267 4.31 20.52 -13.83
N ALA A 268 4.03 19.29 -13.40
CA ALA A 268 3.52 19.01 -12.06
C ALA A 268 4.49 19.50 -10.97
N GLU A 269 5.79 19.29 -11.14
CA GLU A 269 6.83 19.75 -10.22
C GLU A 269 6.91 21.27 -10.14
N ALA A 270 6.94 21.95 -11.28
CA ALA A 270 6.95 23.42 -11.30
C ALA A 270 5.71 24.01 -10.61
N CYS A 271 4.53 23.42 -10.82
CA CYS A 271 3.32 23.85 -10.12
C CYS A 271 3.37 23.54 -8.62
N LEU A 272 3.89 22.37 -8.21
CA LEU A 272 4.07 22.04 -6.79
C LEU A 272 5.03 22.99 -6.10
N ASP A 273 6.18 23.31 -6.71
CA ASP A 273 7.20 24.19 -6.14
C ASP A 273 6.63 25.61 -5.97
N ARG A 274 5.96 26.13 -7.01
CA ARG A 274 5.30 27.45 -6.96
C ARG A 274 4.24 27.51 -5.86
N THR A 275 3.40 26.48 -5.73
CA THR A 275 2.40 26.42 -4.65
C THR A 275 3.05 26.26 -3.29
N TRP A 276 4.11 25.45 -3.17
CA TRP A 276 4.84 25.27 -1.92
C TRP A 276 5.43 26.58 -1.41
N GLU A 277 6.00 27.41 -2.29
CA GLU A 277 6.49 28.75 -1.92
C GLU A 277 5.37 29.60 -1.31
N GLU A 278 4.19 29.64 -1.94
CA GLU A 278 3.03 30.39 -1.43
C GLU A 278 2.56 29.86 -0.07
N LEU A 279 2.48 28.54 0.10
CA LEU A 279 2.11 27.91 1.38
C LEU A 279 3.06 28.26 2.52
N ASN A 280 4.34 28.54 2.20
CA ASN A 280 5.38 28.87 3.16
C ASN A 280 5.66 30.39 3.25
N THR A 281 4.88 31.22 2.57
CA THR A 281 5.00 32.69 2.62
C THR A 281 4.10 33.26 3.72
N GLY A 282 4.55 33.18 4.99
CA GLY A 282 3.88 33.80 6.14
C GLY A 282 3.26 32.80 7.12
N HIS A 283 2.21 33.21 7.84
CA HIS A 283 1.57 32.36 8.85
C HIS A 283 0.60 31.36 8.21
N TRP A 284 0.74 30.07 8.56
CA TRP A 284 -0.11 28.97 8.06
C TRP A 284 -1.62 29.26 8.13
N LYS A 285 -2.09 29.86 9.25
CA LYS A 285 -3.51 30.21 9.44
C LYS A 285 -4.07 31.23 8.42
N ASN A 286 -3.19 31.96 7.74
CA ASN A 286 -3.55 32.97 6.75
C ASN A 286 -3.42 32.44 5.31
N VAL A 287 -2.97 31.20 5.13
CA VAL A 287 -2.79 30.59 3.81
C VAL A 287 -4.17 30.44 3.15
N PRO A 288 -4.38 31.01 1.94
CA PRO A 288 -5.63 30.87 1.22
C PRO A 288 -5.96 29.41 0.89
N ILE A 289 -7.23 29.03 0.99
CA ILE A 289 -7.67 27.65 0.76
C ILE A 289 -7.40 27.23 -0.70
N GLU A 290 -7.45 28.18 -1.63
CA GLU A 290 -7.17 28.00 -3.06
C GLU A 290 -5.77 27.45 -3.30
N GLN A 291 -4.77 27.93 -2.54
CA GLN A 291 -3.39 27.43 -2.62
C GLN A 291 -3.28 26.00 -2.10
N ARG A 292 -4.06 25.65 -1.06
CA ARG A 292 -4.11 24.29 -0.52
C ARG A 292 -4.81 23.32 -1.49
N HIS A 293 -5.90 23.74 -2.13
CA HIS A 293 -6.53 22.96 -3.21
C HIS A 293 -5.57 22.78 -4.39
N CYS A 294 -4.80 23.80 -4.73
CA CYS A 294 -3.79 23.74 -5.77
C CYS A 294 -2.77 22.63 -5.48
N TYR A 295 -2.24 22.59 -4.26
CA TYR A 295 -1.27 21.59 -3.85
C TYR A 295 -1.84 20.17 -3.90
N THR A 296 -3.11 19.99 -3.51
CA THR A 296 -3.84 18.72 -3.61
C THR A 296 -3.95 18.26 -5.07
N VAL A 297 -4.41 19.12 -5.97
CA VAL A 297 -4.59 18.77 -7.40
C VAL A 297 -3.24 18.45 -8.05
N CYS A 298 -2.22 19.27 -7.84
CA CYS A 298 -0.87 18.99 -8.35
C CYS A 298 -0.33 17.64 -7.85
N SER A 299 -0.57 17.32 -6.57
CA SER A 299 -0.17 16.03 -5.99
C SER A 299 -0.87 14.86 -6.67
N ILE A 300 -2.19 14.94 -6.89
CA ILE A 300 -2.96 13.91 -7.61
C ILE A 300 -2.41 13.71 -9.02
N LEU A 301 -2.21 14.79 -9.77
CA LEU A 301 -1.73 14.72 -11.16
C LEU A 301 -0.30 14.18 -11.26
N LYS A 302 0.61 14.59 -10.36
CA LYS A 302 1.96 14.02 -10.28
C LYS A 302 1.91 12.51 -10.00
N CYS A 303 1.06 12.08 -9.08
CA CYS A 303 0.90 10.65 -8.76
C CYS A 303 0.43 9.84 -9.96
N ILE A 304 -0.59 10.32 -10.69
CA ILE A 304 -1.10 9.67 -11.90
C ILE A 304 0.01 9.58 -12.97
N THR A 305 0.77 10.66 -13.18
CA THR A 305 1.87 10.68 -14.16
C THR A 305 2.99 9.70 -13.75
N LEU A 306 3.34 9.62 -12.47
CA LEU A 306 4.31 8.64 -11.95
C LEU A 306 3.83 7.19 -12.12
N GLU A 307 2.53 6.91 -11.93
CA GLU A 307 1.97 5.58 -12.20
C GLU A 307 2.09 5.19 -13.68
N ILE A 308 1.82 6.12 -14.59
CA ILE A 308 1.99 5.87 -16.03
C ILE A 308 3.48 5.62 -16.35
N LYS A 309 4.41 6.31 -15.67
CA LYS A 309 5.86 6.06 -15.78
C LYS A 309 6.21 4.63 -15.37
N ILE A 310 5.67 4.13 -14.26
CA ILE A 310 5.86 2.73 -13.80
C ILE A 310 5.39 1.74 -14.86
N GLY A 311 4.27 2.01 -15.53
CA GLY A 311 3.76 1.17 -16.62
C GLY A 311 4.72 1.03 -17.81
N LYS A 312 5.66 1.98 -17.98
CA LYS A 312 6.63 2.00 -19.09
C LYS A 312 8.03 1.46 -18.74
N VAL A 313 8.41 1.38 -17.46
CA VAL A 313 9.80 1.08 -17.01
C VAL A 313 9.95 -0.35 -16.48
N GLU A 314 11.13 -0.96 -16.66
CA GLU A 314 11.45 -2.30 -16.12
C GLU A 314 11.41 -2.34 -14.57
N ARG A 315 11.03 -3.51 -14.02
CA ARG A 315 10.73 -3.81 -12.60
C ARG A 315 11.68 -3.23 -11.53
N VAL A 316 12.94 -2.90 -11.84
CA VAL A 316 13.92 -2.47 -10.83
C VAL A 316 13.60 -1.09 -10.23
N ASN A 317 12.88 -0.22 -10.95
CA ASN A 317 12.50 1.11 -10.46
C ASN A 317 11.10 1.17 -9.83
N GLU A 318 10.30 0.10 -9.89
CA GLU A 318 8.88 0.11 -9.49
C GLU A 318 8.71 0.42 -7.99
N GLU A 319 9.47 -0.23 -7.11
CA GLU A 319 9.36 -0.01 -5.65
C GLU A 319 9.75 1.42 -5.24
N LEU A 320 10.83 1.95 -5.81
CA LEU A 320 11.29 3.31 -5.50
C LEU A 320 10.26 4.35 -5.94
N THR A 321 9.68 4.18 -7.13
CA THR A 321 8.64 5.09 -7.63
C THR A 321 7.34 4.97 -6.83
N VAL A 322 6.95 3.78 -6.35
CA VAL A 322 5.78 3.65 -5.46
C VAL A 322 6.00 4.41 -4.15
N LYS A 323 7.19 4.33 -3.55
CA LYS A 323 7.55 5.10 -2.35
C LYS A 323 7.49 6.61 -2.62
N GLU A 324 7.93 7.05 -3.79
CA GLU A 324 7.82 8.44 -4.24
C GLU A 324 6.36 8.89 -4.38
N ILE A 325 5.49 8.06 -4.98
CA ILE A 325 4.05 8.33 -5.10
C ILE A 325 3.42 8.48 -3.71
N ILE A 326 3.66 7.56 -2.78
CA ILE A 326 3.12 7.63 -1.42
C ILE A 326 3.60 8.91 -0.71
N THR A 327 4.88 9.24 -0.85
CA THR A 327 5.45 10.47 -0.29
C THR A 327 4.75 11.71 -0.84
N GLN A 328 4.45 11.74 -2.14
CA GLN A 328 3.74 12.86 -2.76
C GLN A 328 2.28 12.94 -2.29
N ILE A 329 1.59 11.80 -2.14
CA ILE A 329 0.23 11.75 -1.61
C ILE A 329 0.19 12.28 -0.16
N ASP A 330 1.12 11.83 0.68
CA ASP A 330 1.18 12.25 2.07
C ASP A 330 1.52 13.72 2.20
N LYS A 331 2.42 14.27 1.37
CA LYS A 331 2.61 15.72 1.28
C LYS A 331 1.32 16.43 0.87
N GLY A 332 0.55 15.87 -0.07
CA GLY A 332 -0.77 16.39 -0.46
C GLY A 332 -1.75 16.41 0.71
N LEU A 333 -1.77 15.38 1.56
CA LEU A 333 -2.60 15.32 2.76
C LEU A 333 -2.14 16.32 3.84
N LEU A 334 -0.83 16.51 4.00
CA LEU A 334 -0.25 17.38 5.03
C LEU A 334 -0.34 18.86 4.67
N LEU A 335 -0.07 19.21 3.40
CA LEU A 335 0.07 20.60 2.95
C LEU A 335 -1.14 21.08 2.14
N GLY A 336 -1.88 20.16 1.52
CA GLY A 336 -3.07 20.48 0.74
C GLY A 336 -4.33 20.65 1.59
N ALA A 337 -5.47 20.61 0.91
CA ALA A 337 -6.80 20.57 1.50
C ALA A 337 -7.69 19.55 0.77
N PRO A 338 -8.64 18.90 1.47
CA PRO A 338 -9.56 17.96 0.85
C PRO A 338 -10.41 18.67 -0.20
N LEU A 339 -10.73 17.98 -1.30
CA LEU A 339 -11.63 18.50 -2.33
C LEU A 339 -13.08 18.29 -1.88
N ASP A 340 -13.93 19.32 -1.96
CA ASP A 340 -15.31 19.29 -1.41
C ASP A 340 -16.13 18.06 -1.85
N GLU A 341 -16.10 17.75 -3.15
CA GLU A 341 -16.85 16.62 -3.73
C GLU A 341 -16.08 15.28 -3.71
N ALA A 342 -14.80 15.30 -3.34
CA ALA A 342 -13.94 14.11 -3.28
C ALA A 342 -12.91 14.19 -2.13
N PRO A 343 -13.35 14.33 -0.86
CA PRO A 343 -12.46 14.71 0.24
C PRO A 343 -11.43 13.63 0.58
N ASN A 344 -11.74 12.36 0.30
CA ASN A 344 -10.92 11.20 0.68
C ASN A 344 -10.04 10.66 -0.46
N ILE A 345 -9.94 11.35 -1.60
CA ILE A 345 -9.26 10.81 -2.80
C ILE A 345 -7.79 10.44 -2.53
N LEU A 346 -7.03 11.34 -1.90
CA LEU A 346 -5.63 11.10 -1.56
C LEU A 346 -5.49 9.98 -0.54
N THR A 347 -6.37 9.93 0.46
CA THR A 347 -6.36 8.89 1.49
C THR A 347 -6.63 7.50 0.91
N GLU A 348 -7.61 7.38 0.01
CA GLU A 348 -7.91 6.12 -0.67
C GLU A 348 -6.74 5.70 -1.58
N MET A 349 -6.12 6.66 -2.31
CA MET A 349 -4.92 6.40 -3.12
C MET A 349 -3.77 5.85 -2.28
N ALA A 350 -3.47 6.48 -1.13
CA ALA A 350 -2.44 5.99 -0.22
C ALA A 350 -2.75 4.60 0.34
N SER A 351 -3.99 4.34 0.75
CA SER A 351 -4.42 3.04 1.31
C SER A 351 -4.19 1.89 0.32
N ARG A 352 -4.53 2.10 -0.95
CA ARG A 352 -4.33 1.11 -2.04
C ARG A 352 -2.87 0.82 -2.30
N LEU A 353 -2.04 1.87 -2.38
CA LEU A 353 -0.60 1.73 -2.57
C LEU A 353 0.07 1.05 -1.37
N ASN A 354 -0.37 1.37 -0.15
CA ASN A 354 0.07 0.67 1.06
C ASN A 354 -0.32 -0.81 1.04
N GLU A 355 -1.52 -1.18 0.59
CA GLU A 355 -1.91 -2.58 0.40
C GLU A 355 -0.97 -3.32 -0.57
N HIS A 356 -0.57 -2.66 -1.66
CA HIS A 356 0.37 -3.21 -2.62
C HIS A 356 1.75 -3.50 -1.99
N ILE A 357 2.33 -2.55 -1.26
CA ILE A 357 3.63 -2.72 -0.56
C ILE A 357 3.53 -3.80 0.52
N ARG A 358 2.46 -3.78 1.32
CA ARG A 358 2.23 -4.74 2.42
C ARG A 358 2.32 -6.20 2.01
N ASN A 359 1.91 -6.51 0.78
CA ASN A 359 1.93 -7.87 0.25
C ASN A 359 3.31 -8.31 -0.27
N GLN A 360 4.25 -7.37 -0.44
CA GLN A 360 5.59 -7.62 -0.98
C GLN A 360 6.67 -7.69 0.11
N GLU A 361 6.54 -6.93 1.19
CA GLU A 361 7.56 -6.89 2.25
C GLU A 361 7.46 -8.10 3.20
N ASN A 362 8.57 -8.85 3.31
CA ASN A 362 8.80 -9.80 4.40
C ASN A 362 9.64 -9.09 5.47
N ILE A 363 9.03 -8.74 6.59
CA ILE A 363 9.74 -8.17 7.73
C ILE A 363 10.54 -9.31 8.40
N ALA A 364 11.87 -9.26 8.26
CA ALA A 364 12.79 -10.28 8.79
C ALA A 364 13.38 -9.93 10.17
N GLU A 365 13.19 -8.70 10.63
CA GLU A 365 13.82 -8.17 11.85
C GLU A 365 12.88 -8.29 13.06
N VAL A 366 13.42 -8.72 14.21
CA VAL A 366 12.67 -8.78 15.46
C VAL A 366 12.83 -7.45 16.18
N LEU A 367 11.85 -6.58 16.04
CA LEU A 367 11.76 -5.30 16.75
C LEU A 367 10.86 -5.45 17.98
N ASP A 368 11.22 -4.81 19.09
CA ASP A 368 10.44 -4.80 20.33
C ASP A 368 10.49 -3.44 21.01
N PHE A 369 9.44 -3.08 21.75
CA PHE A 369 9.40 -1.87 22.57
C PHE A 369 9.63 -2.25 24.04
N ASP A 370 10.57 -1.60 24.70
CA ASP A 370 10.73 -1.70 26.16
C ASP A 370 9.65 -0.85 26.87
N VAL A 371 8.49 -1.46 27.14
CA VAL A 371 7.30 -0.78 27.68
C VAL A 371 7.13 -0.93 29.20
N ASP A 372 8.10 -1.49 29.90
CA ASP A 372 7.97 -1.76 31.34
C ASP A 372 8.03 -0.47 32.18
N CYS A 373 6.89 -0.11 32.78
CA CYS A 373 6.82 1.08 33.64
C CYS A 373 7.30 0.76 35.06
N VAL A 374 8.48 1.29 35.41
CA VAL A 374 9.15 1.02 36.70
C VAL A 374 8.70 1.99 37.81
N SER A 375 8.32 3.23 37.47
CA SER A 375 8.00 4.27 38.46
C SER A 375 6.54 4.22 38.91
N LYS A 376 6.33 4.14 40.24
CA LYS A 376 4.98 4.09 40.85
C LYS A 376 4.80 5.07 42.01
N GLU A 377 5.85 5.77 42.42
CA GLU A 377 5.82 6.63 43.60
C GLU A 377 5.37 8.05 43.26
N LEU A 378 4.64 8.66 44.19
CA LEU A 378 4.22 10.04 44.12
C LEU A 378 5.44 10.95 44.31
N LEU A 379 5.68 11.87 43.39
CA LEU A 379 6.73 12.86 43.57
C LEU A 379 6.40 13.79 44.75
N PRO A 380 7.39 14.23 45.54
CA PRO A 380 7.15 15.13 46.67
C PRO A 380 6.44 16.42 46.23
N GLY A 381 5.45 16.86 47.01
CA GLY A 381 4.71 18.11 46.75
C GLY A 381 3.47 17.97 45.85
N PHE A 382 3.24 16.82 45.25
CA PHE A 382 2.07 16.56 44.41
C PHE A 382 0.97 15.78 45.15
N LYS A 383 -0.25 15.84 44.61
CA LYS A 383 -1.40 15.00 45.06
C LYS A 383 -1.81 14.04 43.94
N TRP A 384 -2.27 12.85 44.30
CA TRP A 384 -2.83 11.93 43.29
C TRP A 384 -4.11 12.48 42.68
N LEU A 385 -4.24 12.34 41.36
CA LEU A 385 -5.53 12.47 40.69
C LEU A 385 -6.49 11.35 41.12
N LYS A 386 -7.79 11.69 41.14
CA LYS A 386 -8.84 10.70 41.37
C LYS A 386 -8.93 9.72 40.19
N ARG A 387 -9.27 8.47 40.51
CA ARG A 387 -9.46 7.38 39.55
C ARG A 387 -10.91 6.89 39.61
N PHE A 388 -11.52 6.68 38.45
CA PHE A 388 -12.85 6.09 38.29
C PHE A 388 -12.74 4.84 37.40
N ASP A 389 -13.36 3.73 37.81
CA ASP A 389 -13.45 2.51 37.00
C ASP A 389 -14.78 2.51 36.24
N SER A 390 -14.69 2.57 34.92
CA SER A 390 -15.80 2.58 33.96
C SER A 390 -17.06 3.32 34.46
N PRO A 391 -16.98 4.64 34.78
CA PRO A 391 -18.14 5.36 35.28
C PRO A 391 -19.27 5.37 34.25
N SER A 392 -20.52 5.31 34.73
CA SER A 392 -21.68 5.48 33.86
C SER A 392 -21.67 6.86 33.20
N MET A 393 -22.35 7.01 32.05
CA MET A 393 -22.49 8.31 31.38
C MET A 393 -23.05 9.39 32.31
N GLU A 394 -24.03 9.05 33.15
CA GLU A 394 -24.59 9.96 34.17
C GLU A 394 -23.55 10.37 35.21
N SER A 395 -22.78 9.41 35.74
CA SER A 395 -21.75 9.69 36.75
C SER A 395 -20.62 10.53 36.15
N PHE A 396 -20.21 10.22 34.91
CA PHE A 396 -19.23 11.04 34.20
C PHE A 396 -19.74 12.46 33.99
N TYR A 397 -20.99 12.64 33.56
CA TYR A 397 -21.55 13.98 33.37
C TYR A 397 -21.61 14.78 34.67
N ARG A 398 -22.24 14.21 35.72
CA ARG A 398 -22.50 14.90 36.99
C ARG A 398 -21.24 15.17 37.80
N ASP A 399 -20.35 14.18 37.92
CA ASP A 399 -19.26 14.21 38.90
C ASP A 399 -17.91 14.61 38.29
N ILE A 400 -17.77 14.56 36.95
CA ILE A 400 -16.50 14.76 36.25
C ILE A 400 -16.58 15.90 35.22
N PHE A 401 -17.47 15.79 34.24
CA PHE A 401 -17.58 16.72 33.11
C PHE A 401 -18.14 18.08 33.51
N MET A 402 -19.29 18.11 34.19
CA MET A 402 -19.92 19.37 34.64
C MET A 402 -19.05 20.15 35.64
N PRO A 403 -18.41 19.51 36.64
CA PRO A 403 -17.51 20.21 37.56
C PRO A 403 -16.13 20.55 36.95
N LYS A 404 -15.84 20.11 35.71
CA LYS A 404 -14.54 20.26 35.04
C LYS A 404 -13.38 19.76 35.92
N CYS A 405 -13.52 18.53 36.39
CA CYS A 405 -12.55 17.87 37.28
C CYS A 405 -11.70 16.86 36.50
N PRO A 406 -10.36 16.98 36.48
CA PRO A 406 -9.50 16.01 35.81
C PRO A 406 -9.47 14.70 36.59
N VAL A 407 -9.61 13.60 35.86
CA VAL A 407 -9.65 12.26 36.47
C VAL A 407 -9.03 11.24 35.52
N VAL A 408 -8.49 10.18 36.12
CA VAL A 408 -8.08 8.99 35.36
C VAL A 408 -9.26 8.03 35.29
N LEU A 409 -9.63 7.65 34.08
CA LEU A 409 -10.67 6.68 33.77
C LEU A 409 -10.01 5.34 33.44
N THR A 410 -10.42 4.30 34.13
CA THR A 410 -9.93 2.93 33.94
C THR A 410 -11.04 2.05 33.38
N GLY A 411 -10.68 1.01 32.62
CA GLY A 411 -11.65 0.03 32.13
C GLY A 411 -12.51 0.42 30.93
N CYS A 412 -12.46 1.68 30.48
CA CYS A 412 -13.33 2.20 29.43
C CYS A 412 -12.98 1.77 27.99
N ILE A 413 -11.70 1.46 27.70
CA ILE A 413 -11.21 1.20 26.34
C ILE A 413 -10.62 -0.21 26.16
N LYS A 414 -10.95 -1.14 27.06
CA LYS A 414 -10.45 -2.54 27.05
C LYS A 414 -10.72 -3.29 25.74
N HIS A 415 -11.72 -2.87 24.98
CA HIS A 415 -12.15 -3.47 23.71
C HIS A 415 -11.32 -3.01 22.50
N TRP A 416 -10.49 -1.97 22.61
CA TRP A 416 -9.69 -1.49 21.48
C TRP A 416 -8.69 -2.54 21.00
N LYS A 417 -8.67 -2.76 19.68
CA LYS A 417 -7.71 -3.66 19.03
C LYS A 417 -6.28 -3.12 19.16
N ALA A 418 -6.12 -1.80 19.11
CA ALA A 418 -4.85 -1.10 19.25
C ALA A 418 -4.05 -1.51 20.50
N LEU A 419 -4.71 -1.75 21.64
CA LEU A 419 -4.06 -2.17 22.89
C LEU A 419 -3.31 -3.50 22.78
N LYS A 420 -3.74 -4.36 21.84
CA LYS A 420 -3.12 -5.67 21.59
C LYS A 420 -2.10 -5.62 20.47
N THR A 421 -2.37 -4.85 19.42
CA THR A 421 -1.61 -4.89 18.16
C THR A 421 -0.49 -3.86 18.09
N TRP A 422 -0.67 -2.65 18.64
CA TRP A 422 0.29 -1.56 18.41
C TRP A 422 1.57 -1.65 19.25
N LYS A 423 1.58 -2.51 20.26
CA LYS A 423 2.80 -2.86 21.00
C LYS A 423 3.82 -3.65 20.16
N ASP A 424 3.41 -4.17 19.00
CA ASP A 424 4.29 -4.82 18.04
C ASP A 424 4.76 -3.78 17.00
N PRO A 425 6.04 -3.37 16.99
CA PRO A 425 6.56 -2.43 16.01
C PRO A 425 6.39 -2.93 14.57
N ASN A 426 6.43 -4.25 14.35
CA ASN A 426 6.29 -4.83 13.02
C ASN A 426 4.87 -4.64 12.47
N TYR A 427 3.85 -4.68 13.33
CA TYR A 427 2.49 -4.36 12.94
C TYR A 427 2.39 -2.90 12.46
N LEU A 428 2.94 -1.96 13.23
CA LEU A 428 2.93 -0.54 12.90
C LEU A 428 3.69 -0.26 11.59
N ILE A 429 4.88 -0.83 11.43
CA ILE A 429 5.67 -0.71 10.20
C ILE A 429 4.93 -1.34 9.02
N LYS A 430 4.30 -2.50 9.19
CA LYS A 430 3.53 -3.14 8.13
C LYS A 430 2.35 -2.27 7.69
N ILE A 431 1.60 -1.69 8.62
CA ILE A 431 0.39 -0.93 8.28
C ILE A 431 0.71 0.46 7.72
N ALA A 432 1.69 1.13 8.31
CA ALA A 432 1.92 2.56 8.10
C ALA A 432 3.36 2.91 7.68
N GLY A 433 4.28 1.94 7.58
CA GLY A 433 5.72 2.19 7.48
C GLY A 433 6.16 3.08 6.32
N SER A 434 5.52 2.93 5.15
CA SER A 434 5.76 3.73 3.94
C SER A 434 5.19 5.16 4.02
N ARG A 435 4.33 5.46 5.01
CA ARG A 435 3.67 6.75 5.13
C ARG A 435 4.64 7.80 5.65
N THR A 436 4.56 9.01 5.10
CA THR A 436 5.35 10.16 5.53
C THR A 436 4.65 10.89 6.67
N VAL A 437 5.34 11.07 7.78
CA VAL A 437 4.81 11.72 8.99
C VAL A 437 5.68 12.88 9.42
N PRO A 438 5.09 13.95 9.99
CA PRO A 438 5.85 15.01 10.65
C PRO A 438 6.34 14.53 12.01
N ILE A 439 7.59 14.85 12.34
CA ILE A 439 8.16 14.66 13.67
C ILE A 439 8.82 15.94 14.14
N GLU A 440 8.72 16.19 15.44
CA GLU A 440 9.49 17.20 16.15
C GLU A 440 10.83 16.60 16.55
N LEU A 441 11.92 17.33 16.29
CA LEU A 441 13.28 16.98 16.68
C LEU A 441 13.75 17.97 17.74
N GLY A 442 14.35 17.46 18.81
CA GLY A 442 14.90 18.28 19.90
C GLY A 442 14.35 17.89 21.26
N SER A 443 14.78 18.62 22.27
CA SER A 443 14.42 18.33 23.66
C SER A 443 12.97 18.70 23.98
N ARG A 444 12.55 19.93 23.66
CA ARG A 444 11.21 20.49 23.90
C ARG A 444 10.94 21.60 22.87
N TYR A 445 9.66 21.85 22.53
CA TYR A 445 9.28 22.94 21.60
C TYR A 445 9.55 24.36 22.11
N THR A 446 9.93 24.51 23.39
CA THR A 446 10.32 25.78 24.00
C THR A 446 11.81 26.09 23.88
N GLU A 447 12.62 25.17 23.37
CA GLU A 447 14.08 25.26 23.32
C GLU A 447 14.58 25.59 21.91
N GLU A 448 15.78 26.17 21.81
CA GLU A 448 16.39 26.58 20.53
C GLU A 448 16.79 25.39 19.65
N ASP A 449 16.92 24.18 20.22
CA ASP A 449 17.27 22.96 19.50
C ASP A 449 16.07 22.30 18.79
N TRP A 450 14.88 22.91 18.90
CA TRP A 450 13.66 22.38 18.30
C TRP A 450 13.55 22.67 16.80
N SER A 451 13.18 21.64 16.05
CA SER A 451 12.84 21.75 14.63
C SER A 451 11.78 20.71 14.25
N GLN A 452 11.21 20.83 13.05
CA GLN A 452 10.30 19.83 12.49
C GLN A 452 10.89 19.27 11.20
N CYS A 453 10.71 17.98 10.98
CA CYS A 453 11.04 17.35 9.71
C CYS A 453 9.99 16.32 9.30
N LEU A 454 10.00 15.98 8.01
CA LEU A 454 9.21 14.88 7.46
C LEU A 454 10.10 13.65 7.32
N THR A 455 9.62 12.51 7.80
CA THR A 455 10.29 11.22 7.63
C THR A 455 9.27 10.13 7.35
N THR A 456 9.72 8.95 6.94
CA THR A 456 8.81 7.79 6.86
C THR A 456 8.50 7.26 8.26
N PHE A 457 7.30 6.76 8.47
CA PHE A 457 6.89 6.17 9.74
C PHE A 457 7.79 5.01 10.15
N SER A 458 8.27 4.24 9.18
CA SER A 458 9.22 3.15 9.41
C SER A 458 10.59 3.66 9.90
N GLU A 459 11.11 4.71 9.26
CA GLU A 459 12.38 5.33 9.66
C GLU A 459 12.25 5.98 11.04
N PHE A 460 11.14 6.66 11.32
CA PHE A 460 10.84 7.22 12.63
C PHE A 460 10.93 6.17 13.74
N ILE A 461 10.23 5.04 13.58
CA ILE A 461 10.25 3.94 14.57
C ILE A 461 11.67 3.41 14.77
N ARG A 462 12.39 3.13 13.69
CA ARG A 462 13.73 2.53 13.79
C ARG A 462 14.76 3.48 14.39
N SER A 463 14.77 4.73 13.98
CA SER A 463 15.86 5.67 14.25
C SER A 463 15.63 6.56 15.46
N HIS A 464 14.37 6.78 15.88
CA HIS A 464 14.05 7.62 17.02
C HIS A 464 13.36 6.91 18.17
N VAL A 465 12.62 5.82 17.92
CA VAL A 465 11.86 5.12 18.97
C VAL A 465 12.64 3.91 19.52
N ILE A 466 13.19 3.08 18.63
CA ILE A 466 13.91 1.86 19.02
C ILE A 466 15.39 2.17 19.31
N LYS A 467 16.07 2.85 18.40
CA LYS A 467 17.42 3.36 18.64
C LYS A 467 17.31 4.70 19.37
N THR A 468 17.93 4.81 20.53
CA THR A 468 17.85 6.00 21.39
C THR A 468 19.15 6.81 21.42
N ASP A 469 20.09 6.53 20.51
CA ASP A 469 21.46 7.07 20.55
C ASP A 469 21.56 8.46 19.90
N GLY A 470 20.46 9.01 19.40
CA GLY A 470 20.38 10.28 18.67
C GLY A 470 19.46 11.31 19.31
N GLN A 471 19.16 12.37 18.55
CA GLN A 471 18.20 13.40 18.97
C GLN A 471 16.80 12.80 19.15
N ILE A 472 16.11 13.24 20.20
CA ILE A 472 14.73 12.81 20.48
C ILE A 472 13.84 13.25 19.31
N GLY A 473 13.16 12.27 18.71
CA GLY A 473 12.14 12.50 17.69
C GLY A 473 10.75 12.21 18.27
N TYR A 474 9.81 13.12 18.12
CA TYR A 474 8.46 12.99 18.65
C TYR A 474 7.41 13.27 17.58
N LEU A 475 6.59 12.26 17.25
CA LEU A 475 5.37 12.46 16.47
C LEU A 475 4.30 13.00 17.43
N ALA A 476 4.20 14.32 17.49
CA ALA A 476 3.33 15.05 18.40
C ALA A 476 2.17 15.70 17.64
N GLN A 477 0.99 15.72 18.25
CA GLN A 477 -0.17 16.50 17.80
C GLN A 477 -0.53 16.32 16.31
N HIS A 478 -0.40 15.10 15.78
CA HIS A 478 -0.67 14.84 14.36
C HIS A 478 -2.00 14.09 14.16
N GLN A 479 -2.81 14.53 13.20
CA GLN A 479 -4.05 13.85 12.76
C GLN A 479 -3.74 12.59 11.92
N LEU A 480 -2.93 11.70 12.49
CA LEU A 480 -2.41 10.51 11.83
C LEU A 480 -3.52 9.59 11.31
N PHE A 481 -4.68 9.60 11.94
CA PHE A 481 -5.76 8.65 11.68
C PHE A 481 -6.62 9.04 10.47
N ASP A 482 -6.63 10.32 10.10
CA ASP A 482 -7.24 10.80 8.85
C ASP A 482 -6.32 10.48 7.67
N GLN A 483 -5.01 10.56 7.91
CA GLN A 483 -4.01 10.12 6.95
C GLN A 483 -4.00 8.60 6.78
N ILE A 484 -4.13 7.82 7.86
CA ILE A 484 -3.99 6.35 7.88
C ILE A 484 -5.26 5.70 8.47
N PRO A 485 -6.31 5.51 7.65
CA PRO A 485 -7.57 4.92 8.11
C PRO A 485 -7.43 3.50 8.66
N GLU A 486 -6.42 2.76 8.23
CA GLU A 486 -6.18 1.40 8.73
C GLU A 486 -5.81 1.38 10.21
N LEU A 487 -5.13 2.42 10.70
CA LEU A 487 -4.89 2.61 12.14
C LEU A 487 -6.17 3.11 12.83
N LYS A 488 -6.94 3.99 12.17
CA LYS A 488 -8.23 4.45 12.70
C LYS A 488 -9.19 3.30 13.01
N ALA A 489 -9.16 2.24 12.22
CA ALA A 489 -9.98 1.04 12.40
C ALA A 489 -9.66 0.22 13.67
N ASP A 490 -8.53 0.48 14.35
CA ASP A 490 -8.11 -0.28 15.53
C ASP A 490 -8.67 0.27 16.86
N PHE A 491 -9.37 1.40 16.84
CA PHE A 491 -9.97 2.02 18.02
C PHE A 491 -11.29 2.74 17.69
N SER A 492 -12.04 3.12 18.72
CA SER A 492 -13.28 3.89 18.59
C SER A 492 -13.19 5.21 19.35
N VAL A 493 -14.00 6.20 18.97
CA VAL A 493 -14.15 7.40 19.81
C VAL A 493 -14.80 6.99 21.14
N PRO A 494 -14.28 7.41 22.31
CA PRO A 494 -14.92 7.16 23.60
C PRO A 494 -16.32 7.78 23.67
N GLU A 495 -17.30 7.05 24.22
CA GLU A 495 -18.70 7.52 24.31
C GLU A 495 -18.86 8.82 25.11
N TYR A 496 -17.94 9.08 26.05
CA TYR A 496 -17.92 10.31 26.84
C TYR A 496 -17.73 11.59 25.99
N CYS A 497 -17.16 11.48 24.78
CA CYS A 497 -17.03 12.60 23.85
C CYS A 497 -18.38 13.07 23.28
N ASN A 498 -19.49 12.37 23.54
CA ASN A 498 -20.83 12.81 23.16
C ASN A 498 -21.36 13.95 24.04
N PHE A 499 -20.74 14.21 25.20
CA PHE A 499 -21.05 15.41 25.98
C PHE A 499 -20.35 16.60 25.35
N SER A 500 -21.03 17.74 25.27
CA SER A 500 -20.49 18.92 24.63
C SER A 500 -20.82 20.19 25.40
N ASP A 501 -19.87 21.12 25.43
CA ASP A 501 -20.08 22.50 25.88
C ASP A 501 -20.63 23.40 24.74
N ASN A 502 -20.71 22.90 23.49
CA ASN A 502 -21.13 23.65 22.31
C ASN A 502 -21.92 22.79 21.29
N GLU A 503 -23.19 23.12 21.07
CA GLU A 503 -24.11 22.39 20.16
C GLU A 503 -23.65 22.31 18.68
N ASN A 504 -22.66 23.11 18.27
CA ASN A 504 -22.21 23.18 16.87
C ASN A 504 -21.04 22.24 16.50
N GLU A 505 -20.35 21.63 17.48
CA GLU A 505 -19.28 20.66 17.18
C GLU A 505 -19.82 19.23 17.24
N THR A 506 -19.66 18.47 16.14
CA THR A 506 -20.23 17.12 16.01
C THR A 506 -19.22 15.99 16.18
N TYR A 507 -17.91 16.26 16.05
CA TYR A 507 -16.89 15.21 16.14
C TYR A 507 -15.58 15.72 16.78
N PRO A 508 -14.92 14.92 17.64
CA PRO A 508 -13.65 15.31 18.24
C PRO A 508 -12.51 15.33 17.22
N ASP A 509 -11.58 16.28 17.38
CA ASP A 509 -10.28 16.25 16.73
C ASP A 509 -9.43 15.11 17.34
N ILE A 510 -8.83 14.27 16.50
CA ILE A 510 -8.15 13.05 16.98
C ILE A 510 -6.67 13.10 16.62
N ASN A 511 -5.81 13.20 17.63
CA ASN A 511 -4.37 13.33 17.44
C ASN A 511 -3.60 12.12 17.99
N ALA A 512 -2.54 11.76 17.30
CA ALA A 512 -1.56 10.77 17.71
C ALA A 512 -0.39 11.43 18.46
N TRP A 513 0.10 10.75 19.48
CA TRP A 513 1.27 11.12 20.26
C TRP A 513 2.18 9.91 20.40
N PHE A 514 3.23 9.82 19.59
CA PHE A 514 4.10 8.66 19.55
C PHE A 514 5.57 9.07 19.59
N GLY A 515 6.35 8.51 20.52
CA GLY A 515 7.78 8.76 20.61
C GLY A 515 8.51 7.83 21.59
N PRO A 516 9.84 7.98 21.69
CA PRO A 516 10.66 7.24 22.63
C PRO A 516 10.41 7.64 24.08
N LYS A 517 11.07 6.92 24.99
CA LYS A 517 11.27 7.38 26.36
C LYS A 517 11.94 8.75 26.38
N GLY A 518 11.47 9.63 27.26
CA GLY A 518 12.04 10.95 27.49
C GLY A 518 11.40 12.07 26.67
N THR A 519 10.41 11.80 25.81
CA THR A 519 9.64 12.88 25.17
C THR A 519 8.92 13.71 26.22
N VAL A 520 8.98 15.04 26.08
CA VAL A 520 8.38 15.99 27.00
C VAL A 520 7.46 16.93 26.25
N SER A 521 6.23 17.07 26.74
CA SER A 521 5.36 18.20 26.45
C SER A 521 5.45 19.17 27.63
N PRO A 522 6.10 20.34 27.48
CA PRO A 522 6.13 21.42 28.47
C PRO A 522 4.78 21.74 29.09
N LEU A 523 4.79 22.44 30.23
CA LEU A 523 3.57 22.73 30.97
C LEU A 523 2.74 23.73 30.17
N HIS A 524 1.58 23.32 29.69
CA HIS A 524 0.70 24.16 28.87
C HIS A 524 -0.77 23.84 29.13
N TYR A 525 -1.68 24.64 28.59
CA TYR A 525 -3.10 24.32 28.58
C TYR A 525 -3.71 24.36 27.18
N ASP A 526 -4.78 23.59 27.01
CA ASP A 526 -5.57 23.53 25.79
C ASP A 526 -6.95 24.19 25.98
N PRO A 527 -7.57 24.73 24.91
CA PRO A 527 -8.87 25.40 25.00
C PRO A 527 -10.06 24.43 25.01
N LYS A 528 -9.89 23.17 24.59
CA LYS A 528 -10.95 22.15 24.44
C LYS A 528 -10.91 21.12 25.58
N ASN A 529 -12.00 20.37 25.76
CA ASN A 529 -11.99 19.13 26.54
C ASN A 529 -11.07 18.12 25.84
N ASN A 530 -10.33 17.32 26.62
CA ASN A 530 -9.41 16.33 26.07
C ASN A 530 -9.51 14.99 26.82
N LEU A 531 -9.61 13.89 26.08
CA LEU A 531 -9.37 12.54 26.58
C LEU A 531 -8.07 12.03 26.00
N LEU A 532 -7.04 11.95 26.84
CA LEU A 532 -5.77 11.34 26.49
C LEU A 532 -5.81 9.85 26.84
N CYS A 533 -5.94 9.00 25.82
CA CYS A 533 -5.99 7.54 25.94
C CYS A 533 -4.59 6.95 25.73
N GLN A 534 -4.10 6.17 26.68
CA GLN A 534 -2.78 5.53 26.57
C GLN A 534 -2.92 4.14 25.93
N VAL A 535 -2.25 3.93 24.78
CA VAL A 535 -2.34 2.66 24.03
C VAL A 535 -1.28 1.67 24.49
N PHE A 536 -0.01 2.09 24.52
CA PHE A 536 1.10 1.34 25.10
C PHE A 536 2.13 2.27 25.72
N GLY A 537 2.99 1.72 26.58
CA GLY A 537 3.95 2.51 27.35
C GLY A 537 3.32 3.31 28.49
N CYS A 538 4.10 4.19 29.10
CA CYS A 538 3.74 4.86 30.35
C CYS A 538 4.08 6.34 30.29
N LYS A 539 3.15 7.20 30.70
CA LYS A 539 3.36 8.65 30.81
C LYS A 539 3.20 9.14 32.24
N GLN A 540 4.13 9.97 32.71
CA GLN A 540 3.97 10.78 33.91
C GLN A 540 3.29 12.09 33.52
N ILE A 541 2.19 12.43 34.20
CA ILE A 541 1.42 13.63 33.91
C ILE A 541 1.22 14.42 35.20
N ILE A 542 1.56 15.70 35.14
CA ILE A 542 1.35 16.67 36.22
C ILE A 542 0.31 17.69 35.74
N LEU A 543 -0.65 18.04 36.60
CA LEU A 543 -1.69 19.01 36.27
C LEU A 543 -1.82 20.09 37.34
N TYR A 544 -2.19 21.30 36.91
CA TYR A 544 -2.51 22.43 37.78
C TYR A 544 -3.85 23.04 37.40
N HIS A 545 -4.56 23.55 38.40
CA HIS A 545 -5.87 24.16 38.20
C HIS A 545 -5.72 25.47 37.40
N PRO A 546 -6.69 25.86 36.55
CA PRO A 546 -6.65 27.14 35.83
C PRO A 546 -6.41 28.36 36.74
N ASP A 547 -6.95 28.33 37.97
CA ASP A 547 -6.76 29.41 38.96
C ASP A 547 -5.30 29.59 39.41
N ASP A 548 -4.45 28.58 39.24
CA ASP A 548 -3.02 28.68 39.55
C ASP A 548 -2.23 29.42 38.45
N GLN A 549 -2.85 29.83 37.33
CA GLN A 549 -2.18 30.42 36.16
C GLN A 549 -1.16 31.53 36.50
N LEU A 550 -1.47 32.42 37.44
CA LEU A 550 -0.56 33.50 37.84
C LEU A 550 0.73 32.99 38.51
N CYS A 551 0.68 31.81 39.12
CA CYS A 551 1.81 31.15 39.76
C CYS A 551 2.63 30.28 38.78
N LEU A 552 2.14 30.07 37.56
CA LEU A 552 2.76 29.18 36.56
C LEU A 552 3.65 29.93 35.55
N TYR A 553 3.65 31.27 35.57
CA TYR A 553 4.52 32.10 34.73
C TYR A 553 4.43 31.76 33.22
N PRO A 554 3.27 31.97 32.57
CA PRO A 554 3.16 31.83 31.13
C PRO A 554 4.12 32.75 30.37
N TYR A 555 4.59 32.33 29.20
CA TYR A 555 5.38 33.20 28.32
C TYR A 555 4.56 34.43 27.90
N ASP A 556 5.20 35.60 27.84
CA ASP A 556 4.55 36.87 27.43
C ASP A 556 4.44 37.03 25.89
N THR A 557 4.70 35.96 25.13
CA THR A 557 4.61 35.99 23.66
C THR A 557 3.23 35.51 23.18
N LYS A 558 2.70 36.10 22.10
CA LYS A 558 1.38 35.73 21.55
C LYS A 558 1.26 34.25 21.17
N LEU A 559 2.37 33.58 20.83
CA LEU A 559 2.37 32.18 20.38
C LEU A 559 2.48 31.17 21.52
N LEU A 560 3.11 31.55 22.64
CA LEU A 560 3.37 30.64 23.77
C LEU A 560 2.64 31.08 25.05
N SER A 561 1.65 31.97 24.94
CA SER A 561 0.90 32.49 26.10
C SER A 561 0.12 31.43 26.87
N ASN A 562 -0.13 30.28 26.27
CA ASN A 562 -0.71 29.10 26.92
C ASN A 562 0.34 28.11 27.45
N THR A 563 1.63 28.42 27.36
CA THR A 563 2.75 27.59 27.83
C THR A 563 3.48 28.30 28.98
N ALA A 564 3.84 27.56 30.01
CA ALA A 564 4.54 28.04 31.19
C ALA A 564 6.06 28.00 30.99
N GLU A 565 6.76 29.01 31.51
CA GLU A 565 8.24 29.03 31.56
C GLU A 565 8.81 28.11 32.65
N VAL A 566 8.02 27.78 33.67
CA VAL A 566 8.47 26.95 34.79
C VAL A 566 8.43 25.47 34.44
N ASP A 567 9.52 24.76 34.75
CA ASP A 567 9.55 23.29 34.71
C ASP A 567 9.06 22.74 36.07
N PRO A 568 7.93 22.02 36.11
CA PRO A 568 7.37 21.51 37.37
C PRO A 568 8.24 20.43 38.03
N LEU A 569 9.12 19.75 37.28
CA LEU A 569 10.04 18.75 37.83
C LEU A 569 11.35 19.36 38.34
N ASN A 570 11.73 20.54 37.86
CA ASN A 570 12.92 21.27 38.30
C ASN A 570 12.66 22.78 38.40
N PRO A 571 11.80 23.22 39.32
CA PRO A 571 11.40 24.62 39.42
C PRO A 571 12.53 25.49 39.95
N LYS A 572 12.96 26.46 39.14
CA LYS A 572 13.95 27.48 39.54
C LYS A 572 13.28 28.55 40.41
N TYR A 573 13.09 28.27 41.70
CA TYR A 573 12.35 29.14 42.63
C TYR A 573 12.93 30.55 42.81
N ASP A 574 14.21 30.76 42.49
CA ASP A 574 14.80 32.11 42.48
C ASP A 574 14.21 32.98 41.36
N LYS A 575 13.84 32.36 40.22
CA LYS A 575 13.17 33.02 39.10
C LYS A 575 11.64 32.97 39.22
N PHE A 576 11.11 31.87 39.76
CA PHE A 576 9.66 31.59 39.84
C PHE A 576 9.18 31.37 41.29
N PRO A 577 9.30 32.36 42.18
CA PRO A 577 9.03 32.18 43.61
C PRO A 577 7.57 31.82 43.92
N GLU A 578 6.61 32.36 43.15
CA GLU A 578 5.18 32.16 43.38
C GLU A 578 4.71 30.75 43.02
N PHE A 579 5.50 29.99 42.26
CA PHE A 579 5.18 28.61 41.89
C PHE A 579 5.00 27.69 43.11
N LYS A 580 5.59 28.04 44.26
CA LYS A 580 5.40 27.32 45.54
C LYS A 580 3.94 27.33 46.02
N LYS A 581 3.11 28.27 45.55
CA LYS A 581 1.70 28.39 45.93
C LYS A 581 0.79 27.53 45.07
N ALA A 582 1.23 27.13 43.88
CA ALA A 582 0.45 26.32 42.95
C ALA A 582 0.24 24.90 43.50
N THR A 583 -0.97 24.34 43.32
CA THR A 583 -1.28 22.99 43.79
C THR A 583 -1.19 21.99 42.65
N GLY A 584 -0.11 21.19 42.63
CA GLY A 584 0.11 20.17 41.62
C GLY A 584 -0.63 18.86 41.90
N TYR A 585 -1.26 18.31 40.87
CA TYR A 585 -1.81 16.95 40.84
C TYR A 585 -0.99 16.08 39.90
N MET A 586 -0.93 14.77 40.14
CA MET A 586 -0.13 13.85 39.34
C MET A 586 -0.84 12.52 39.10
N CYS A 587 -0.59 11.93 37.94
CA CYS A 587 -0.84 10.52 37.69
C CYS A 587 0.28 9.90 36.84
N TYR A 588 0.40 8.56 36.93
CA TYR A 588 1.00 7.76 35.88
C TYR A 588 -0.14 7.19 35.04
N LEU A 589 -0.13 7.45 33.75
CA LEU A 589 -1.12 6.97 32.81
C LEU A 589 -0.61 5.69 32.14
N HIS A 590 -1.31 4.58 32.38
CA HIS A 590 -0.91 3.24 31.92
C HIS A 590 -1.72 2.77 30.71
N PRO A 591 -1.26 1.75 29.97
CA PRO A 591 -1.98 1.21 28.82
C PRO A 591 -3.43 0.81 29.16
N GLY A 592 -4.38 1.26 28.35
CA GLY A 592 -5.81 1.02 28.56
C GLY A 592 -6.51 2.01 29.50
N GLU A 593 -5.78 2.99 30.04
CA GLU A 593 -6.34 4.10 30.83
C GLU A 593 -6.57 5.34 29.95
N MET A 594 -7.49 6.20 30.39
CA MET A 594 -7.72 7.52 29.81
C MET A 594 -7.56 8.59 30.88
N LEU A 595 -7.02 9.75 30.53
CA LEU A 595 -7.03 10.94 31.36
C LEU A 595 -7.99 11.95 30.75
N TYR A 596 -9.02 12.34 31.51
CA TYR A 596 -9.84 13.49 31.16
C TYR A 596 -9.13 14.76 31.64
N ILE A 597 -8.86 15.66 30.70
CA ILE A 597 -8.26 16.98 30.91
C ILE A 597 -9.32 18.02 30.50
N PRO A 598 -9.93 18.73 31.45
CA PRO A 598 -10.88 19.78 31.14
C PRO A 598 -10.21 20.99 30.48
N PRO A 599 -10.97 21.86 29.78
CA PRO A 599 -10.45 23.09 29.18
C PRO A 599 -9.64 23.91 30.18
N LYS A 600 -8.52 24.46 29.70
CA LYS A 600 -7.59 25.34 30.43
C LYS A 600 -6.85 24.71 31.61
N TRP A 601 -7.03 23.43 31.89
CA TRP A 601 -6.17 22.74 32.86
C TRP A 601 -4.76 22.65 32.32
N TRP A 602 -3.82 23.17 33.11
CA TRP A 602 -2.41 23.12 32.80
C TRP A 602 -1.93 21.69 32.98
N HIS A 603 -1.18 21.16 32.01
CA HIS A 603 -0.67 19.81 32.06
C HIS A 603 0.74 19.72 31.48
N TYR A 604 1.57 18.92 32.13
CA TYR A 604 2.95 18.61 31.77
C TYR A 604 3.08 17.10 31.62
N VAL A 605 3.64 16.63 30.51
CA VAL A 605 3.63 15.21 30.14
C VAL A 605 5.04 14.74 29.81
N VAL A 606 5.45 13.63 30.42
CA VAL A 606 6.74 12.96 30.13
C VAL A 606 6.50 11.48 29.84
N SER A 607 7.04 10.99 28.71
CA SER A 607 7.03 9.56 28.41
C SER A 607 8.13 8.83 29.17
N LEU A 608 7.77 7.88 30.03
CA LEU A 608 8.71 7.11 30.85
C LEU A 608 9.28 5.88 30.12
N THR A 609 8.61 5.47 29.05
CA THR A 609 8.97 4.40 28.11
C THR A 609 8.66 4.90 26.70
N PRO A 610 9.07 4.20 25.61
CA PRO A 610 8.41 4.34 24.33
C PRO A 610 6.89 4.26 24.51
N SER A 611 6.18 5.22 23.95
CA SER A 611 4.78 5.48 24.31
C SER A 611 3.99 5.93 23.11
N PHE A 612 2.78 5.38 22.96
CA PHE A 612 1.78 5.84 22.00
C PHE A 612 0.48 6.17 22.74
N SER A 613 0.03 7.42 22.61
CA SER A 613 -1.27 7.89 23.12
C SER A 613 -2.13 8.44 21.98
N ILE A 614 -3.44 8.40 22.17
CA ILE A 614 -4.44 9.00 21.28
C ILE A 614 -5.19 10.05 22.10
N SER A 615 -5.25 11.30 21.63
CA SER A 615 -6.07 12.33 22.26
C SER A 615 -7.32 12.62 21.45
N PHE A 616 -8.44 12.84 22.12
CA PHE A 616 -9.70 13.29 21.52
C PHE A 616 -10.02 14.66 22.07
N TRP A 617 -10.04 15.69 21.21
CA TRP A 617 -10.31 17.06 21.61
C TRP A 617 -11.70 17.48 21.15
N TRP A 618 -12.55 17.95 22.05
CA TRP A 618 -13.91 18.38 21.72
C TRP A 618 -14.36 19.55 22.60
N SER A 619 -15.34 20.32 22.13
CA SER A 619 -15.97 21.37 22.93
C SER A 619 -17.13 20.82 23.71
#